data_AF-A0A9D5LWY5-F1
#
_entry.id   AF-A0A9D5LWY5-F1
#
_cell.length_a   1.000
_cell.length_b   1.000
_cell.length_c   1.000
_cell.angle_alpha   90.00
_cell.angle_beta   90.00
_cell.angle_gamma   90.00
#
_symmetry.space_group_name_H-M   'P 1'
#
loop_
_entity.id
_entity.type
_entity.pdbx_description
1 polymer ?
#
loop_
_entity_poly.entity_id
_entity_poly.type
_entity_poly.pdbx_seq_one_letter_code
_entity_poly.pdbx_strand_id
1 'polypeptide(L)'
;MGVLSVSAQEDASQDFCVEFAELQQTALEICEGQAVGTVCIASQSVETQLGATILDFGATGDTFFVDEFDTLVASPIAPDSGSWGMAIFNIRADLPEDVQESVQLVVYGGVELTIPQHMEIPEGYTAPMQAFNLRATHETACSGMPPGVFINVPQGQVANFLVNGLKVKADNQIF
;
A
#
# COMPACT_ATOMS: atom_id res chain seq x y z
N MET A 1 -43.84 -7.92 -38.25
CA MET A 1 -43.12 -8.62 -37.15
C MET A 1 -41.65 -8.55 -37.48
N GLY A 2 -40.83 -8.07 -36.55
CA GLY A 2 -39.39 -7.91 -36.74
C GLY A 2 -38.87 -6.73 -35.92
N VAL A 3 -38.98 -6.80 -34.60
CA VAL A 3 -38.31 -5.87 -33.68
C VAL A 3 -36.89 -6.38 -33.50
N LEU A 4 -35.91 -5.56 -33.90
CA LEU A 4 -34.50 -5.80 -33.68
C LEU A 4 -34.22 -5.70 -32.17
N SER A 5 -33.69 -6.77 -31.59
CA SER A 5 -33.18 -6.78 -30.23
C SER A 5 -31.97 -5.86 -30.14
N VAL A 6 -32.10 -4.77 -29.41
CA VAL A 6 -30.95 -3.99 -28.92
C VAL A 6 -30.29 -4.83 -27.84
N SER A 7 -29.12 -5.38 -28.13
CA SER A 7 -28.22 -5.91 -27.10
C SER A 7 -27.76 -4.74 -26.25
N ALA A 8 -28.21 -4.69 -24.99
CA ALA A 8 -27.52 -3.93 -23.97
C ALA A 8 -26.11 -4.54 -23.84
N GLN A 9 -25.09 -3.84 -24.35
CA GLN A 9 -23.74 -4.06 -23.87
C GLN A 9 -23.70 -3.50 -22.46
N GLU A 10 -23.79 -4.39 -21.46
CA GLU A 10 -23.39 -4.08 -20.10
C GLU A 10 -21.95 -3.56 -20.14
N ASP A 11 -21.80 -2.32 -19.72
CA ASP A 11 -20.55 -1.59 -19.49
C ASP A 11 -19.81 -2.25 -18.31
N ALA A 12 -19.34 -3.48 -18.47
CA ALA A 12 -18.65 -4.26 -17.44
C ALA A 12 -17.18 -3.84 -17.26
N SER A 13 -16.88 -2.55 -17.43
CA SER A 13 -15.53 -2.03 -17.27
C SER A 13 -15.53 -0.56 -16.84
N GLN A 14 -16.02 -0.26 -15.63
CA GLN A 14 -15.58 0.92 -14.87
C GLN A 14 -16.06 1.06 -13.40
N ASP A 15 -16.41 -0.01 -12.68
CA ASP A 15 -16.45 0.07 -11.20
C ASP A 15 -15.02 -0.06 -10.64
N PHE A 16 -14.16 0.91 -10.98
CA PHE A 16 -13.02 1.23 -10.13
C PHE A 16 -13.63 1.73 -8.83
N CYS A 17 -13.71 0.82 -7.85
CA CYS A 17 -14.35 0.97 -6.56
C CYS A 17 -14.28 2.42 -6.06
N VAL A 18 -15.36 3.19 -6.24
CA VAL A 18 -15.40 4.61 -5.87
C VAL A 18 -15.01 4.78 -4.40
N GLU A 19 -15.44 3.82 -3.59
CA GLU A 19 -15.13 3.70 -2.17
C GLU A 19 -13.62 3.62 -1.91
N PHE A 20 -12.84 2.92 -2.75
CA PHE A 20 -11.38 2.90 -2.59
C PHE A 20 -10.79 4.28 -2.79
N ALA A 21 -11.19 5.00 -3.84
CA ALA A 21 -10.66 6.32 -4.12
C ALA A 21 -10.97 7.29 -2.96
N GLU A 22 -12.17 7.22 -2.39
CA GLU A 22 -12.57 8.01 -1.23
C GLU A 22 -11.77 7.64 0.03
N LEU A 23 -11.59 6.35 0.30
CA LEU A 23 -10.79 5.86 1.43
C LEU A 23 -9.31 6.21 1.27
N GLN A 24 -8.76 6.09 0.06
CA GLN A 24 -7.40 6.48 -0.25
C GLN A 24 -7.20 7.98 -0.02
N GLN A 25 -8.10 8.82 -0.53
CA GLN A 25 -8.03 10.26 -0.29
C GLN A 25 -8.11 10.59 1.20
N THR A 26 -9.03 9.97 1.93
CA THR A 26 -9.14 10.10 3.39
C THR A 26 -7.84 9.70 4.09
N ALA A 27 -7.23 8.58 3.69
CA ALA A 27 -5.98 8.10 4.25
C ALA A 27 -4.81 9.06 3.98
N LEU A 28 -4.75 9.65 2.78
CA LEU A 28 -3.73 10.63 2.42
C LEU A 28 -3.87 11.92 3.23
N GLU A 29 -5.09 12.38 3.49
CA GLU A 29 -5.36 13.56 4.32
C GLU A 29 -4.99 13.32 5.79
N ILE A 30 -5.34 12.16 6.33
CA ILE A 30 -4.95 11.76 7.70
C ILE A 30 -3.43 11.73 7.86
N CYS A 31 -2.73 11.23 6.84
CA CYS A 31 -1.29 11.00 6.85
C CYS A 31 -0.48 12.14 6.20
N GLU A 32 -1.08 13.33 6.07
CA GLU A 32 -0.41 14.50 5.50
C GLU A 32 0.79 14.93 6.37
N GLY A 33 1.90 15.28 5.73
CA GLY A 33 3.07 15.84 6.41
C GLY A 33 3.95 14.84 7.16
N GLN A 34 3.74 13.52 6.97
CA GLN A 34 4.59 12.51 7.57
C GLN A 34 6.07 12.64 7.12
N ALA A 35 7.00 12.29 8.02
CA ALA A 35 8.42 12.34 7.74
C ALA A 35 8.85 11.25 6.73
N VAL A 36 10.03 11.40 6.14
CA VAL A 36 10.62 10.33 5.32
C VAL A 36 11.15 9.23 6.24
N GLY A 37 10.91 7.98 5.89
CA GLY A 37 11.25 6.80 6.68
C GLY A 37 10.16 6.41 7.68
N THR A 38 8.93 6.89 7.52
CA THR A 38 7.82 6.54 8.42
C THR A 38 6.69 5.80 7.72
N VAL A 39 5.91 5.07 8.50
CA VAL A 39 4.58 4.60 8.16
C VAL A 39 3.57 5.36 9.00
N CYS A 40 2.47 5.78 8.37
CA CYS A 40 1.30 6.36 9.01
C CYS A 40 0.12 5.39 8.91
N ILE A 41 -0.60 5.21 10.00
CA ILE A 41 -1.78 4.34 10.03
C ILE A 41 -3.06 5.15 9.82
N ALA A 42 -3.69 4.96 8.66
CA ALA A 42 -4.90 5.68 8.30
C ALA A 42 -6.18 5.07 8.90
N SER A 43 -6.12 3.86 9.46
CA SER A 43 -7.28 3.16 10.01
C SER A 43 -6.92 2.29 11.22
N GLN A 44 -7.85 2.18 12.17
CA GLN A 44 -7.75 1.28 13.33
C GLN A 44 -7.75 -0.21 12.95
N SER A 45 -8.04 -0.55 11.71
CA SER A 45 -8.01 -1.93 11.20
C SER A 45 -6.65 -2.29 10.57
N VAL A 46 -5.58 -1.61 10.98
CA VAL A 46 -4.19 -1.96 10.65
C VAL A 46 -3.45 -2.30 11.94
N GLU A 47 -2.72 -3.41 11.91
CA GLU A 47 -1.89 -3.88 13.01
C GLU A 47 -0.42 -3.91 12.55
N THR A 48 0.52 -3.60 13.44
CA THR A 48 1.95 -3.84 13.20
C THR A 48 2.54 -4.71 14.27
N GLN A 49 3.58 -5.44 13.92
CA GLN A 49 4.26 -6.36 14.80
C GLN A 49 5.77 -6.20 14.67
N LEU A 50 6.46 -6.37 15.80
CA LEU A 50 7.90 -6.55 15.87
C LEU A 50 8.17 -7.90 16.52
N GLY A 51 8.61 -8.87 15.72
CA GLY A 51 8.72 -10.27 16.12
C GLY A 51 7.36 -10.84 16.51
N ALA A 52 7.17 -11.14 17.80
CA ALA A 52 5.91 -11.67 18.33
C ALA A 52 5.09 -10.62 19.10
N THR A 53 5.56 -9.37 19.13
CA THR A 53 4.92 -8.27 19.88
C THR A 53 4.09 -7.43 18.93
N ILE A 54 2.79 -7.33 19.21
CA ILE A 54 1.90 -6.39 18.53
C ILE A 54 2.22 -4.98 19.06
N LEU A 55 2.44 -4.04 18.15
CA LEU A 55 2.60 -2.63 18.47
C LEU A 55 1.22 -1.98 18.52
N ASP A 56 0.95 -1.25 19.59
CA ASP A 56 -0.34 -0.63 19.82
C ASP A 56 -0.39 0.76 19.19
N PHE A 57 -1.44 1.02 18.41
CA PHE A 57 -1.71 2.31 17.81
C PHE A 57 -2.63 3.11 18.71
N GLY A 58 -2.20 4.29 19.16
CA GLY A 58 -3.00 5.13 20.04
C GLY A 58 -4.20 5.74 19.31
N ALA A 59 -4.00 6.16 18.06
CA ALA A 59 -5.02 6.74 17.21
C ALA A 59 -4.69 6.61 15.72
N THR A 60 -5.72 6.78 14.90
CA THR A 60 -5.57 7.02 13.46
C THR A 60 -4.72 8.28 13.23
N GLY A 61 -3.76 8.21 12.30
CA GLY A 61 -2.78 9.26 12.03
C GLY A 61 -1.46 9.10 12.80
N ASP A 62 -1.37 8.13 13.71
CA ASP A 62 -0.10 7.81 14.37
C ASP A 62 0.94 7.33 13.36
N THR A 63 2.19 7.72 13.61
CA THR A 63 3.35 7.42 12.74
C THR A 63 4.44 6.68 13.49
N PHE A 64 5.07 5.72 12.81
CA PHE A 64 6.22 4.95 13.31
C PHE A 64 7.35 4.97 12.30
N PHE A 65 8.58 4.79 12.76
CA PHE A 65 9.68 4.56 11.82
C PHE A 65 9.58 3.16 11.23
N VAL A 66 9.94 3.03 9.95
CA VAL A 66 9.83 1.74 9.24
C VAL A 66 10.81 0.67 9.73
N ASP A 67 11.77 1.03 10.59
CA ASP A 67 12.69 0.11 11.26
C ASP A 67 12.20 -0.35 12.65
N GLU A 68 11.04 0.14 13.10
CA GLU A 68 10.46 -0.21 14.41
C GLU A 68 9.50 -1.41 14.37
N PHE A 69 9.20 -1.94 13.19
CA PHE A 69 8.36 -3.14 13.00
C PHE A 69 8.93 -4.03 11.89
N ASP A 70 8.52 -5.29 11.86
CA ASP A 70 8.86 -6.24 10.79
C ASP A 70 7.65 -6.69 9.97
N THR A 71 6.44 -6.57 10.54
CA THR A 71 5.21 -7.02 9.90
C THR A 71 4.12 -5.97 10.05
N LEU A 72 3.38 -5.73 8.97
CA LEU A 72 2.17 -4.91 8.97
C LEU A 72 1.03 -5.73 8.37
N VAL A 73 -0.12 -5.77 9.05
CA VAL A 73 -1.33 -6.44 8.59
C VAL A 73 -2.42 -5.40 8.41
N ALA A 74 -2.87 -5.21 7.18
CA ALA A 74 -4.00 -4.36 6.85
C ALA A 74 -5.26 -5.21 6.63
N SER A 75 -6.36 -4.82 7.27
CA SER A 75 -7.67 -5.46 7.07
C SER A 75 -8.23 -5.26 5.65
N PRO A 76 -9.12 -6.16 5.19
CA PRO A 76 -9.81 -5.99 3.91
C PRO A 76 -10.63 -4.70 3.87
N ILE A 77 -10.83 -4.16 2.67
CA ILE A 77 -11.80 -3.10 2.42
C ILE A 77 -13.17 -3.77 2.31
N ALA A 78 -14.00 -3.55 3.33
CA ALA A 78 -15.33 -4.11 3.50
C ALA A 78 -16.33 -2.97 3.84
N PRO A 79 -16.86 -2.28 2.82
CA PRO A 79 -17.75 -1.14 2.98
C PRO A 79 -18.99 -1.46 3.82
N ASP A 80 -19.57 -2.64 3.60
CA ASP A 80 -20.78 -3.09 4.30
C ASP A 80 -20.62 -3.20 5.83
N SER A 81 -19.40 -3.47 6.30
CA SER A 81 -19.08 -3.56 7.73
C SER A 81 -18.39 -2.30 8.26
N GLY A 82 -18.07 -1.34 7.39
CA GLY A 82 -17.29 -0.14 7.73
C GLY A 82 -15.84 -0.43 8.07
N SER A 83 -15.33 -1.63 7.78
CA SER A 83 -13.94 -2.02 8.05
C SER A 83 -13.08 -1.79 6.81
N TRP A 84 -11.93 -1.17 7.00
CA TRP A 84 -10.94 -0.95 5.94
C TRP A 84 -9.56 -0.81 6.56
N GLY A 85 -8.54 -1.46 5.99
CA GLY A 85 -7.15 -1.29 6.42
C GLY A 85 -6.35 -0.56 5.35
N MET A 86 -5.77 0.58 5.71
CA MET A 86 -4.78 1.28 4.88
C MET A 86 -3.65 1.85 5.72
N ALA A 87 -2.43 1.71 5.22
CA ALA A 87 -1.23 2.34 5.79
C ALA A 87 -0.47 3.08 4.70
N ILE A 88 0.00 4.29 5.01
CA ILE A 88 0.72 5.15 4.08
C ILE A 88 2.18 5.23 4.53
N PHE A 89 3.07 4.72 3.71
CA PHE A 89 4.50 4.81 3.92
C PHE A 89 5.04 6.00 3.15
N ASN A 90 5.97 6.70 3.75
CA ASN A 90 6.75 7.73 3.08
C ASN A 90 8.22 7.37 3.19
N ILE A 91 8.83 6.88 2.12
CA ILE A 91 10.19 6.31 2.14
C ILE A 91 11.04 6.97 1.07
N ARG A 92 12.37 6.77 1.12
CA ARG A 92 13.25 7.24 0.05
C ARG A 92 13.47 6.22 -1.06
N ALA A 93 13.36 4.91 -0.74
CA ALA A 93 13.88 3.84 -1.59
C ALA A 93 15.33 4.17 -2.03
N ASP A 94 15.67 3.96 -3.30
CA ASP A 94 16.98 4.30 -3.90
C ASP A 94 16.97 5.59 -4.71
N LEU A 95 16.06 6.53 -4.41
CA LEU A 95 16.07 7.84 -5.04
C LEU A 95 17.40 8.58 -4.77
N PRO A 96 17.91 9.36 -5.74
CA PRO A 96 19.14 10.12 -5.57
C PRO A 96 19.13 11.04 -4.33
N GLU A 97 20.24 11.17 -3.63
CA GLU A 97 20.31 11.98 -2.39
C GLU A 97 20.15 13.50 -2.64
N ASP A 98 20.35 13.96 -3.88
CA ASP A 98 20.20 15.35 -4.28
C ASP A 98 18.73 15.78 -4.45
N VAL A 99 17.79 14.82 -4.49
CA VAL A 99 16.35 15.10 -4.46
C VAL A 99 15.81 14.92 -3.04
N GLN A 100 15.16 15.96 -2.51
CA GLN A 100 14.47 15.91 -1.20
C GLN A 100 13.07 15.29 -1.28
N GLU A 101 12.83 14.48 -2.30
CA GLU A 101 11.54 13.84 -2.54
C GLU A 101 11.52 12.42 -1.96
N SER A 102 10.33 11.85 -1.89
CA SER A 102 10.10 10.54 -1.30
C SER A 102 9.08 9.76 -2.12
N VAL A 103 9.20 8.43 -2.05
CA VAL A 103 8.24 7.48 -2.61
C VAL A 103 7.16 7.23 -1.58
N GLN A 104 5.91 7.36 -2.01
CA GLN A 104 4.77 7.01 -1.18
C GLN A 104 4.31 5.58 -1.53
N LEU A 105 4.14 4.74 -0.50
CA LEU A 105 3.52 3.43 -0.67
C LEU A 105 2.20 3.41 0.09
N VAL A 106 1.14 2.91 -0.54
CA VAL A 106 -0.15 2.70 0.10
C VAL A 106 -0.40 1.20 0.16
N VAL A 107 -0.38 0.63 1.36
CA VAL A 107 -0.73 -0.77 1.60
C VAL A 107 -2.21 -0.84 1.91
N TYR A 108 -2.96 -1.73 1.25
CA TYR A 108 -4.40 -1.81 1.43
C TYR A 108 -4.99 -3.20 1.21
N GLY A 109 -6.20 -3.39 1.73
CA GLY A 109 -7.14 -4.36 1.17
C GLY A 109 -7.11 -5.77 1.73
N GLY A 110 -6.42 -6.06 2.83
CA GLY A 110 -6.29 -7.45 3.31
C GLY A 110 -4.93 -8.02 2.94
N VAL A 111 -3.88 -7.31 3.31
CA VAL A 111 -2.48 -7.66 3.00
C VAL A 111 -1.71 -7.80 4.29
N GLU A 112 -0.81 -8.77 4.30
CA GLU A 112 0.32 -8.85 5.22
C GLU A 112 1.57 -8.44 4.46
N LEU A 113 2.24 -7.40 4.97
CA LEU A 113 3.53 -6.93 4.51
C LEU A 113 4.59 -7.32 5.53
N THR A 114 5.69 -7.91 5.05
CA THR A 114 6.81 -8.31 5.90
C THR A 114 8.11 -7.73 5.36
N ILE A 115 8.91 -7.14 6.24
CA ILE A 115 10.24 -6.62 5.93
C ILE A 115 11.25 -7.76 6.12
N PRO A 116 11.94 -8.22 5.05
CA PRO A 116 12.93 -9.29 5.16
C PRO A 116 14.11 -8.86 6.03
N GLN A 117 14.75 -9.85 6.67
CA GLN A 117 15.96 -9.60 7.45
C GLN A 117 17.10 -9.15 6.53
N HIS A 118 17.98 -8.27 7.01
CA HIS A 118 19.04 -7.66 6.19
C HIS A 118 19.91 -8.67 5.42
N MET A 119 20.14 -9.86 5.99
CA MET A 119 20.92 -10.93 5.35
C MET A 119 20.25 -11.57 4.13
N GLU A 120 18.94 -11.40 3.98
CA GLU A 120 18.15 -11.96 2.86
C GLU A 120 18.04 -10.98 1.69
N ILE A 121 18.48 -9.73 1.88
CA ILE A 121 18.36 -8.65 0.90
C ILE A 121 19.62 -8.63 0.01
N PRO A 122 19.47 -8.78 -1.32
CA PRO A 122 20.58 -8.66 -2.27
C PRO A 122 21.25 -7.28 -2.23
N GLU A 123 22.53 -7.23 -2.59
CA GLU A 123 23.26 -5.97 -2.75
C GLU A 123 22.52 -5.01 -3.70
N GLY A 124 22.47 -3.73 -3.32
CA GLY A 124 21.78 -2.66 -4.07
C GLY A 124 20.34 -2.37 -3.60
N TYR A 125 19.80 -3.13 -2.64
CA TYR A 125 18.47 -2.88 -2.06
C TYR A 125 18.56 -2.49 -0.57
N THR A 126 19.47 -1.59 -0.23
CA THR A 126 19.83 -1.31 1.17
C THR A 126 18.97 -0.27 1.86
N ALA A 127 18.13 0.47 1.12
CA ALA A 127 17.28 1.48 1.73
C ALA A 127 16.10 0.86 2.48
N PRO A 128 15.61 1.49 3.57
CA PRO A 128 14.42 1.03 4.26
C PRO A 128 13.23 0.89 3.31
N MET A 129 12.47 -0.20 3.45
CA MET A 129 11.31 -0.52 2.61
C MET A 129 11.59 -0.64 1.10
N GLN A 130 12.86 -0.72 0.69
CA GLN A 130 13.23 -1.01 -0.69
C GLN A 130 13.04 -2.51 -1.03
N ALA A 131 13.00 -3.37 -0.01
CA ALA A 131 12.67 -4.78 -0.12
C ALA A 131 11.57 -5.13 0.88
N PHE A 132 10.53 -5.84 0.41
CA PHE A 132 9.44 -6.31 1.26
C PHE A 132 8.73 -7.50 0.61
N ASN A 133 8.05 -8.30 1.43
CA ASN A 133 7.17 -9.36 0.96
C ASN A 133 5.72 -8.95 1.18
N LEU A 134 4.85 -9.28 0.23
CA LEU A 134 3.41 -9.09 0.30
C LEU A 134 2.70 -10.43 0.17
N ARG A 135 1.74 -10.64 1.05
CA ARG A 135 0.80 -11.75 0.97
C ARG A 135 -0.62 -11.23 1.15
N ALA A 136 -1.48 -11.51 0.17
CA ALA A 136 -2.91 -11.32 0.34
C ALA A 136 -3.42 -12.29 1.43
N THR A 137 -4.10 -11.75 2.43
CA THR A 137 -4.73 -12.53 3.50
C THR A 137 -6.23 -12.71 3.26
N HIS A 138 -6.84 -11.75 2.55
CA HIS A 138 -8.27 -11.72 2.23
C HIS A 138 -8.49 -11.13 0.84
N GLU A 139 -9.62 -11.43 0.23
CA GLU A 139 -10.09 -10.69 -0.95
C GLU A 139 -10.70 -9.36 -0.53
N THR A 140 -10.54 -8.35 -1.38
CA THR A 140 -11.24 -7.07 -1.25
C THR A 140 -12.68 -7.22 -1.74
N ALA A 141 -13.63 -6.50 -1.11
CA ALA A 141 -15.00 -6.46 -1.61
C ALA A 141 -15.12 -5.79 -3.00
N CYS A 142 -14.09 -5.04 -3.38
CA CYS A 142 -13.96 -4.32 -4.64
C CYS A 142 -13.59 -5.24 -5.81
N SER A 143 -14.57 -5.57 -6.65
CA SER A 143 -14.32 -6.30 -7.90
C SER A 143 -13.38 -5.49 -8.80
N GLY A 144 -12.24 -6.09 -9.19
CA GLY A 144 -11.26 -5.44 -10.06
C GLY A 144 -10.14 -4.68 -9.35
N MET A 145 -10.13 -4.64 -8.01
CA MET A 145 -9.04 -4.06 -7.24
C MET A 145 -8.56 -5.02 -6.15
N PRO A 146 -7.62 -5.92 -6.48
CA PRO A 146 -7.10 -6.87 -5.50
C PRO A 146 -6.39 -6.14 -4.35
N PRO A 147 -6.25 -6.79 -3.19
CA PRO A 147 -5.41 -6.29 -2.11
C PRO A 147 -3.96 -6.16 -2.59
N GLY A 148 -3.26 -5.13 -2.13
CA GLY A 148 -1.94 -4.87 -2.67
C GLY A 148 -1.26 -3.64 -2.14
N VAL A 149 -0.30 -3.18 -2.95
CA VAL A 149 0.47 -1.96 -2.69
C VAL A 149 0.42 -1.05 -3.91
N PHE A 150 0.03 0.19 -3.67
CA PHE A 150 0.24 1.27 -4.63
C PHE A 150 1.59 1.94 -4.37
N ILE A 151 2.39 2.14 -5.41
CA ILE A 151 3.69 2.83 -5.32
C ILE A 151 3.63 4.10 -6.18
N ASN A 152 3.77 5.24 -5.52
CA ASN A 152 3.81 6.55 -6.16
C ASN A 152 5.20 7.16 -6.00
N VAL A 153 5.96 7.17 -7.10
CA VAL A 153 7.28 7.79 -7.19
C VAL A 153 7.13 9.20 -7.78
N PRO A 154 7.91 10.19 -7.29
CA PRO A 154 7.90 11.54 -7.85
C PRO A 154 8.13 11.59 -9.36
N GLN A 155 7.54 12.60 -10.01
CA GLN A 155 7.55 12.69 -11.47
C GLN A 155 8.98 12.79 -12.03
N GLY A 156 9.29 11.95 -13.02
CA GLY A 156 10.60 11.92 -13.67
C GLY A 156 11.65 11.12 -12.91
N GLN A 157 11.29 10.51 -11.78
CA GLN A 157 12.13 9.59 -11.04
C GLN A 157 11.70 8.13 -11.29
N VAL A 158 12.60 7.21 -10.96
CA VAL A 158 12.34 5.76 -10.96
C VAL A 158 12.97 5.19 -9.70
N ALA A 159 12.20 4.40 -8.96
CA ALA A 159 12.69 3.67 -7.80
C ALA A 159 12.74 2.16 -8.09
N ASN A 160 13.76 1.49 -7.57
CA ASN A 160 13.91 0.05 -7.70
C ASN A 160 13.52 -0.64 -6.39
N PHE A 161 12.62 -1.61 -6.50
CA PHE A 161 12.10 -2.39 -5.38
C PHE A 161 12.40 -3.89 -5.55
N LEU A 162 12.48 -4.58 -4.42
CA LEU A 162 12.49 -6.04 -4.36
C LEU A 162 11.21 -6.51 -3.66
N VAL A 163 10.19 -6.86 -4.43
CA VAL A 163 8.89 -7.27 -3.91
C VAL A 163 8.74 -8.78 -4.08
N ASN A 164 8.58 -9.54 -2.99
CA ASN A 164 8.50 -11.00 -3.04
C ASN A 164 9.71 -11.65 -3.76
N GLY A 165 10.90 -11.04 -3.63
CA GLY A 165 12.12 -11.47 -4.33
C GLY A 165 12.17 -11.10 -5.83
N LEU A 166 11.16 -10.43 -6.37
CA LEU A 166 11.12 -9.94 -7.74
C LEU A 166 11.62 -8.49 -7.82
N LYS A 167 12.50 -8.23 -8.79
CA LYS A 167 13.01 -6.87 -9.05
C LYS A 167 11.96 -6.08 -9.83
N VAL A 168 11.47 -5.01 -9.22
CA VAL A 168 10.44 -4.13 -9.75
C VAL A 168 11.05 -2.75 -9.96
N LYS A 169 10.76 -2.15 -11.12
CA LYS A 169 11.07 -0.74 -11.40
C LYS A 169 9.77 0.03 -11.38
N ALA A 170 9.61 0.89 -10.38
CA ALA A 170 8.41 1.67 -10.18
C ALA A 170 8.64 3.13 -10.58
N ASP A 171 7.67 3.67 -11.30
CA ASP A 171 7.40 5.09 -11.45
C ASP A 171 6.06 5.40 -10.75
N ASN A 172 4.91 5.13 -11.35
CA ASN A 172 3.61 5.24 -10.70
C ASN A 172 2.75 4.03 -11.07
N GLN A 173 2.70 3.02 -10.18
CA GLN A 173 2.16 1.69 -10.50
C GLN A 173 1.47 1.03 -9.30
N ILE A 174 0.46 0.19 -9.58
CA ILE A 174 -0.24 -0.66 -8.61
C ILE A 174 0.33 -2.08 -8.71
N PHE A 175 0.61 -2.73 -7.57
CA PHE A 175 1.15 -4.09 -7.46
C PHE A 175 0.29 -4.99 -6.58
#